data_AF-A0A7S3LIV5-F1
#
_entry.id   AF-A0A7S3LIV5-F1
#
_cell.length_a   1.000
_cell.length_b   1.000
_cell.length_c   1.000
_cell.angle_alpha   90.00
_cell.angle_beta   90.00
_cell.angle_gamma   90.00
#
_symmetry.space_group_name_H-M   'P 1'
#
loop_
_entity.id
_entity.type
_entity.pdbx_description
1 polymer ?
#
loop_
_entity_poly.entity_id
_entity_poly.type
_entity_poly.pdbx_seq_one_letter_code
_entity_poly.pdbx_strand_id
1 'polypeptide(L)'
;MGAAEDEELRKAQKPRASLSQVLEFALKEFGLSAEEEDVKNLDSYDDQNFFICNSLKAETNSADQPMNKKFLFKIHNGVESKNTTFLEAQNAALLYLSKKGFNVSVPQQTLSGEWYAEIVLTSPKDVNSTGNEEKEKGLKKLKVKEQQRHVVRLFSWV
;
A
#
# COMPACT_ATOMS: atom_id res chain seq x y z
N MET A 1 -3.28 20.97 -16.58
CA MET A 1 -4.09 20.16 -15.67
C MET A 1 -4.36 21.03 -14.46
N GLY A 2 -5.63 21.26 -14.16
CA GLY A 2 -6.04 22.07 -13.01
C GLY A 2 -5.96 21.27 -11.70
N ALA A 3 -5.78 21.92 -10.56
CA ALA A 3 -5.68 21.24 -9.26
C ALA A 3 -6.87 20.31 -8.93
N ALA A 4 -8.06 20.61 -9.46
CA ALA A 4 -9.26 19.78 -9.31
C ALA A 4 -9.19 18.49 -10.15
N GLU A 5 -8.62 18.55 -11.37
CA GLU A 5 -8.48 17.38 -12.24
C GLU A 5 -7.46 16.39 -11.65
N ASP A 6 -6.35 16.89 -11.11
CA ASP A 6 -5.33 16.09 -10.43
C ASP A 6 -5.88 15.36 -9.20
N GLU A 7 -6.76 16.03 -8.46
CA GLU A 7 -7.45 15.50 -7.28
C GLU A 7 -8.45 14.39 -7.66
N GLU A 8 -9.23 14.57 -8.71
CA GLU A 8 -10.15 13.53 -9.21
C GLU A 8 -9.38 12.30 -9.72
N LEU A 9 -8.25 12.52 -10.42
CA LEU A 9 -7.38 11.44 -10.89
C LEU A 9 -6.78 10.62 -9.74
N ARG A 10 -6.36 11.26 -8.64
CA ARG A 10 -5.85 10.57 -7.46
C ARG A 10 -6.90 9.69 -6.82
N LYS A 11 -8.13 10.19 -6.66
CA LYS A 11 -9.26 9.41 -6.13
C LYS A 11 -9.64 8.24 -7.04
N ALA A 12 -9.66 8.45 -8.35
CA ALA A 12 -9.97 7.40 -9.32
C ALA A 12 -8.91 6.29 -9.32
N GLN A 13 -7.66 6.64 -9.00
CA GLN A 13 -6.51 5.74 -8.93
C GLN A 13 -6.18 5.28 -7.51
N LYS A 14 -7.17 5.27 -6.61
CA LYS A 14 -7.02 4.76 -5.25
C LYS A 14 -6.85 3.24 -5.24
N PRO A 15 -5.80 2.70 -4.58
CA PRO A 15 -5.59 1.27 -4.50
C PRO A 15 -6.69 0.58 -3.68
N ARG A 16 -6.96 -0.68 -4.03
CA ARG A 16 -7.91 -1.55 -3.34
C ARG A 16 -7.32 -2.95 -3.18
N ALA A 17 -6.39 -3.08 -2.24
CA ALA A 17 -5.85 -4.34 -1.78
C ALA A 17 -6.76 -4.96 -0.71
N SER A 18 -6.92 -6.29 -0.75
CA SER A 18 -7.49 -7.06 0.35
C SER A 18 -6.48 -7.23 1.48
N LEU A 19 -6.98 -7.60 2.66
CA LEU A 19 -6.13 -7.90 3.82
C LEU A 19 -5.11 -9.00 3.53
N SER A 20 -5.55 -10.08 2.87
CA SER A 20 -4.70 -11.19 2.45
C SER A 20 -3.56 -10.76 1.52
N GLN A 21 -3.85 -9.88 0.54
CA GLN A 21 -2.84 -9.33 -0.36
C GLN A 21 -1.81 -8.49 0.39
N VAL A 22 -2.25 -7.71 1.38
CA VAL A 22 -1.35 -6.89 2.21
C VAL A 22 -0.44 -7.78 3.06
N LEU A 23 -0.99 -8.80 3.72
CA LEU A 23 -0.21 -9.73 4.55
C LEU A 23 0.81 -10.50 3.73
N GLU A 24 0.39 -11.08 2.60
CA GLU A 24 1.29 -11.81 1.70
C GLU A 24 2.42 -10.89 1.20
N PHE A 25 2.09 -9.66 0.78
CA PHE A 25 3.06 -8.72 0.27
C PHE A 25 3.99 -8.18 1.36
N ALA A 26 3.47 -7.89 2.56
CA ALA A 26 4.26 -7.43 3.70
C ALA A 26 5.27 -8.49 4.15
N LEU A 27 4.87 -9.75 4.18
CA LEU A 27 5.79 -10.87 4.45
C LEU A 27 6.84 -10.99 3.35
N LYS A 28 6.42 -10.99 2.08
CA LYS A 28 7.30 -11.20 0.92
C LYS A 28 8.34 -10.10 0.74
N GLU A 29 7.96 -8.84 0.84
CA GLU A 29 8.82 -7.70 0.50
C GLU A 29 9.51 -7.09 1.73
N PHE A 30 8.93 -7.25 2.93
CA PHE A 30 9.45 -6.62 4.15
C PHE A 30 9.75 -7.60 5.30
N GLY A 31 9.48 -8.90 5.12
CA GLY A 31 9.66 -9.90 6.18
C GLY A 31 8.70 -9.71 7.35
N LEU A 32 7.59 -8.99 7.14
CA LEU A 32 6.64 -8.64 8.18
C LEU A 32 5.51 -9.68 8.23
N SER A 33 5.54 -10.53 9.25
CA SER A 33 4.48 -11.49 9.56
C SER A 33 3.51 -10.89 10.58
N ALA A 34 2.21 -11.06 10.36
CA ALA A 34 1.15 -10.67 11.29
C ALA A 34 -0.10 -11.54 11.03
N GLU A 35 -0.90 -11.75 12.07
CA GLU A 35 -2.22 -12.36 11.92
C GLU A 35 -3.23 -11.31 11.42
N GLU A 36 -4.37 -11.74 10.87
CA GLU A 36 -5.40 -10.81 10.36
C GLU A 36 -5.93 -9.87 11.46
N GLU A 37 -6.00 -10.31 12.72
CA GLU A 37 -6.48 -9.48 13.83
C GLU A 37 -5.49 -8.35 14.20
N ASP A 38 -4.22 -8.51 13.84
CA ASP A 38 -3.16 -7.53 14.09
C ASP A 38 -3.06 -6.47 12.98
N VAL A 39 -3.91 -6.57 11.94
CA VAL A 39 -3.93 -5.65 10.81
C VAL A 39 -5.24 -4.89 10.72
N LYS A 40 -5.13 -3.56 10.66
CA LYS A 40 -6.28 -2.66 10.57
C LYS A 40 -6.15 -1.74 9.36
N ASN A 41 -7.12 -1.79 8.46
CA ASN A 41 -7.27 -0.78 7.42
C ASN A 41 -7.60 0.58 8.06
N LEU A 42 -6.86 1.61 7.70
CA LEU A 42 -7.02 2.97 8.19
C LEU A 42 -7.79 3.79 7.16
N ASP A 43 -8.68 4.65 7.66
CA ASP A 43 -9.35 5.60 6.79
C ASP A 43 -8.29 6.51 6.15
N SER A 44 -8.30 6.51 4.83
CA SER A 44 -7.28 7.09 3.97
C SER A 44 -7.98 7.67 2.77
N TYR A 45 -7.49 8.80 2.27
CA TYR A 45 -8.23 9.59 1.30
C TYR A 45 -8.14 9.00 -0.11
N ASP A 46 -7.03 9.21 -0.80
CA ASP A 46 -6.71 8.68 -2.13
C ASP A 46 -5.71 7.51 -2.10
N ASP A 47 -4.96 7.35 -1.01
CA ASP A 47 -4.11 6.18 -0.74
C ASP A 47 -4.88 5.07 -0.01
N GLN A 48 -4.24 3.92 0.22
CA GLN A 48 -4.74 2.88 1.13
C GLN A 48 -3.69 2.55 2.20
N ASN A 49 -4.05 2.79 3.45
CA ASN A 49 -3.15 2.67 4.60
C ASN A 49 -3.59 1.52 5.51
N PHE A 50 -2.63 0.71 5.95
CA PHE A 50 -2.85 -0.36 6.92
C PHE A 50 -1.93 -0.16 8.11
N PHE A 51 -2.49 -0.24 9.30
CA PHE A 51 -1.74 -0.43 10.52
C PHE A 51 -1.46 -1.91 10.68
N ILE A 52 -0.20 -2.28 10.88
CA ILE A 52 0.23 -3.67 11.11
C ILE A 52 0.98 -3.71 12.44
N CYS A 53 0.48 -4.49 13.39
CA CYS A 53 1.22 -4.84 14.59
C CYS A 53 1.97 -6.15 14.33
N ASN A 54 3.29 -6.14 14.37
CA ASN A 54 4.06 -7.38 14.24
C ASN A 54 3.94 -8.17 15.54
N SER A 55 3.34 -9.35 15.47
CA SER A 55 3.44 -10.38 16.50
C SER A 55 4.59 -11.33 16.12
N LEU A 56 5.83 -10.97 16.43
CA LEU A 56 6.96 -11.88 16.27
C LEU A 56 6.77 -13.09 17.22
N LYS A 57 6.13 -14.17 16.76
CA LYS A 57 6.44 -15.51 17.27
C LYS A 57 7.78 -15.89 16.68
N ALA A 58 8.86 -15.46 17.34
CA ALA A 58 10.21 -15.70 16.87
C ALA A 58 10.47 -17.22 16.77
N GLU A 59 10.69 -17.72 15.56
CA GLU A 59 11.35 -19.02 15.34
C GLU A 59 12.88 -18.91 15.47
N THR A 60 13.38 -17.73 15.83
CA THR A 60 14.79 -17.53 16.17
C THR A 60 14.92 -17.38 17.69
N ASN A 61 15.73 -18.26 18.29
CA ASN A 61 16.07 -18.35 19.72
C ASN A 61 16.81 -17.11 20.28
N SER A 62 16.36 -15.91 19.95
CA SER A 62 16.83 -14.68 20.57
C SER A 62 15.90 -14.41 21.74
N ALA A 63 16.41 -14.50 22.96
CA ALA A 63 15.66 -14.35 24.21
C ALA A 63 15.13 -12.93 24.49
N ASP A 64 14.93 -12.13 23.45
CA ASP A 64 14.28 -10.82 23.53
C ASP A 64 12.83 -10.97 23.06
N GLN A 65 11.94 -10.63 23.98
CA GLN A 65 10.47 -10.62 23.90
C GLN A 65 9.90 -10.33 22.49
N PRO A 66 8.69 -10.82 22.15
CA PRO A 66 7.98 -10.37 20.96
C PRO A 66 7.84 -8.84 21.00
N MET A 67 8.68 -8.15 20.25
CA MET A 67 8.62 -6.70 20.17
C MET A 67 7.41 -6.38 19.31
N ASN A 68 6.29 -6.01 19.95
CA ASN A 68 5.06 -5.54 19.32
C ASN A 68 5.34 -4.22 18.57
N LYS A 69 6.07 -4.32 17.45
CA LYS A 69 6.43 -3.20 16.60
C LYS A 69 5.23 -2.83 15.76
N LYS A 70 4.95 -1.53 15.73
CA LYS A 70 3.83 -0.95 14.99
C LYS A 70 4.34 -0.38 13.69
N PHE A 71 3.69 -0.77 12.60
CA PHE A 71 4.03 -0.32 11.27
C PHE A 71 2.83 0.32 10.59
N LEU A 72 3.13 1.29 9.73
CA LEU A 72 2.21 1.79 8.72
C LEU A 72 2.63 1.22 7.36
N PHE A 73 1.80 0.37 6.80
CA PHE A 73 1.92 -0.13 5.44
C PHE A 73 1.05 0.74 4.54
N LYS A 74 1.68 1.52 3.66
CA LYS A 74 1.01 2.49 2.81
C LYS A 74 1.13 2.09 1.35
N ILE A 75 -0.01 1.95 0.68
CA ILE A 75 -0.11 1.79 -0.77
C ILE A 75 -0.49 3.15 -1.36
N HIS A 76 0.39 3.71 -2.17
CA HIS A 76 0.19 5.00 -2.82
C HIS A 76 -0.84 4.90 -3.94
N ASN A 77 -1.60 5.98 -4.15
CA ASN A 77 -2.43 6.16 -5.34
C ASN A 77 -1.60 6.07 -6.62
N GLY A 78 -2.26 5.73 -7.73
CA GLY A 78 -1.57 5.50 -9.01
C GLY A 78 -0.92 6.73 -9.63
N VAL A 79 -1.35 7.94 -9.26
CA VAL A 79 -0.73 9.18 -9.75
C VAL A 79 0.62 9.37 -9.07
N GLU A 80 0.65 9.30 -7.73
CA GLU A 80 1.90 9.39 -6.97
C GLU A 80 2.85 8.24 -7.26
N SER A 81 2.32 7.03 -7.49
CA SER A 81 3.10 5.84 -7.82
C SER A 81 3.90 5.99 -9.13
N LYS A 82 3.55 6.95 -9.99
CA LYS A 82 4.30 7.27 -11.22
C LYS A 82 5.45 8.26 -10.99
N ASN A 83 5.50 8.90 -9.83
CA ASN A 83 6.51 9.90 -9.48
C ASN A 83 7.39 9.41 -8.33
N THR A 84 8.19 8.38 -8.61
CA THR A 84 9.08 7.75 -7.61
C THR A 84 10.12 8.74 -7.07
N THR A 85 10.64 9.66 -7.89
CA THR A 85 11.57 10.72 -7.44
C THR A 85 10.98 11.58 -6.32
N PHE A 86 9.67 11.88 -6.37
CA PHE A 86 9.01 12.60 -5.29
C PHE A 86 8.92 11.77 -4.00
N LEU A 87 8.65 10.47 -4.12
CA LEU A 87 8.60 9.55 -2.97
C LEU A 87 9.99 9.34 -2.34
N GLU A 88 11.04 9.27 -3.15
CA GLU A 88 12.43 9.22 -2.69
C GLU A 88 12.82 10.49 -1.94
N ALA A 89 12.43 11.66 -2.44
CA ALA A 89 12.67 12.93 -1.76
C ALA A 89 11.95 12.98 -0.39
N GLN A 90 10.71 12.47 -0.31
CA GLN A 90 10.00 12.32 0.97
C GLN A 90 10.74 11.39 1.94
N ASN A 91 11.24 10.24 1.45
CA ASN A 91 12.01 9.31 2.26
C ASN A 91 13.30 9.97 2.80
N ALA A 92 14.05 10.66 1.95
CA ALA A 92 15.26 11.37 2.32
C ALA A 92 14.99 12.44 3.41
N ALA A 93 13.89 13.18 3.28
CA ALA A 93 13.48 14.16 4.28
C ALA A 93 13.17 13.51 5.64
N LEU A 94 12.38 12.43 5.66
CA LEU A 94 12.03 11.72 6.90
C LEU A 94 13.25 11.11 7.58
N LEU A 95 14.15 10.48 6.81
CA LEU A 95 15.39 9.92 7.32
C LEU A 95 16.29 11.01 7.91
N TYR A 96 16.40 12.16 7.26
CA TYR A 96 17.16 13.30 7.77
C TYR A 96 16.58 13.81 9.10
N LEU A 97 15.26 13.99 9.17
CA LEU A 97 14.58 14.46 10.38
C LEU A 97 14.75 13.47 11.54
N SER A 98 14.56 12.17 11.29
CA SER A 98 14.78 11.12 12.28
C SER A 98 16.22 11.13 12.80
N LYS A 99 17.22 11.26 11.91
CA LYS A 99 18.64 11.39 12.27
C LYS A 99 18.93 12.63 13.14
N LYS A 100 18.11 13.67 13.03
CA LYS A 100 18.20 14.88 13.87
C LYS A 100 17.44 14.76 15.20
N GLY A 101 16.84 13.61 15.49
CA GLY A 101 16.13 13.35 16.73
C GLY A 101 14.68 13.85 16.73
N PHE A 102 14.13 14.21 15.56
CA PHE A 102 12.71 14.51 15.47
C PHE A 102 11.89 13.23 15.51
N ASN A 103 10.78 13.25 16.27
CA ASN A 103 9.82 12.17 16.29
C ASN A 103 8.98 12.20 15.00
N VAL A 104 9.38 11.38 14.03
CA VAL A 104 8.75 11.24 12.72
C VAL A 104 8.62 9.77 12.35
N SER A 105 7.72 9.46 11.44
CA SER A 105 7.65 8.14 10.82
C SER A 105 8.93 7.86 10.03
N VAL A 106 9.56 6.71 10.26
CA VAL A 106 10.82 6.31 9.62
C VAL A 106 10.54 5.28 8.53
N PRO A 107 10.86 5.58 7.26
CA PRO A 107 10.76 4.60 6.17
C PRO A 107 11.58 3.35 6.48
N GLN A 108 11.03 2.18 6.16
CA GLN A 108 11.70 0.89 6.29
C GLN A 108 12.07 0.36 4.91
N GLN A 109 13.26 -0.22 4.80
CA GLN A 109 13.70 -0.85 3.56
C GLN A 109 13.00 -2.20 3.36
N THR A 110 12.81 -2.57 2.10
CA THR A 110 12.45 -3.92 1.69
C THR A 110 13.59 -4.89 2.01
N LEU A 111 13.31 -6.20 1.90
CA LEU A 111 14.34 -7.25 2.00
C LEU A 111 15.44 -7.12 0.93
N SER A 112 15.15 -6.45 -0.19
CA SER A 112 16.15 -6.16 -1.25
C SER A 112 16.97 -4.89 -0.98
N GLY A 113 16.66 -4.12 0.07
CA GLY A 113 17.35 -2.87 0.41
C GLY A 113 16.76 -1.62 -0.24
N GLU A 114 15.65 -1.73 -0.97
CA GLU A 114 14.97 -0.59 -1.59
C GLU A 114 14.06 0.13 -0.59
N TRP A 115 13.78 1.42 -0.80
CA TRP A 115 12.93 2.20 0.11
C TRP A 115 11.42 2.10 -0.20
N TYR A 116 11.07 1.35 -1.23
CA TYR A 116 9.70 1.04 -1.61
C TYR A 116 9.66 -0.26 -2.41
N ALA A 117 8.47 -0.84 -2.53
CA ALA A 117 8.18 -1.97 -3.42
C ALA A 117 7.02 -1.62 -4.36
N GLU A 118 6.79 -2.42 -5.40
CA GLU A 118 5.68 -2.24 -6.33
C GLU A 118 4.66 -3.38 -6.18
N ILE A 119 3.38 -3.04 -6.02
CA ILE A 119 2.26 -3.99 -6.03
C ILE A 119 1.37 -3.74 -7.24
N VAL A 120 0.92 -4.81 -7.89
CA VAL A 120 -0.06 -4.74 -8.98
C VAL A 120 -1.42 -5.14 -8.44
N LEU A 121 -2.36 -4.20 -8.46
CA LEU A 121 -3.74 -4.40 -8.00
C LEU A 121 -4.71 -4.36 -9.17
N THR A 122 -5.82 -5.06 -9.03
CA THR A 122 -6.91 -4.98 -10.01
C THR A 122 -7.84 -3.85 -9.63
N SER A 123 -8.06 -2.88 -10.52
CA SER A 123 -9.05 -1.83 -10.29
C SER A 123 -10.46 -2.41 -10.42
N PRO A 124 -11.35 -2.22 -9.42
CA PRO A 124 -12.76 -2.58 -9.59
C PRO A 124 -13.37 -1.63 -10.63
N LYS A 125 -14.03 -2.18 -11.64
CA LYS A 125 -14.90 -1.35 -12.50
C LYS A 125 -16.04 -0.82 -11.65
N ASP A 126 -16.35 0.46 -11.79
CA ASP A 126 -17.63 1.00 -11.33
C ASP A 126 -18.75 0.13 -11.89
N VAL A 127 -19.47 -0.56 -11.01
CA VAL A 127 -20.76 -1.18 -11.34
C VAL A 127 -21.77 -0.04 -11.36
N ASN A 128 -21.69 0.83 -12.37
CA ASN A 128 -22.75 1.76 -12.69
C ASN A 128 -22.72 2.05 -14.18
N SER A 129 -23.26 1.10 -14.94
CA SER A 129 -23.84 1.36 -16.25
C SER A 129 -25.31 0.98 -16.18
N THR A 130 -26.11 1.96 -15.76
CA THR A 130 -27.50 2.13 -16.19
C THR A 130 -27.53 2.09 -17.72
N GLY A 131 -28.39 1.24 -18.30
CA GLY A 131 -28.61 1.22 -19.75
C GLY A 131 -29.08 -0.13 -20.30
N ASN A 132 -30.41 -0.30 -20.30
CA ASN A 132 -31.26 -1.15 -21.14
C ASN A 132 -30.80 -2.58 -21.52
N GLU A 133 -31.56 -3.55 -21.03
CA GLU A 133 -31.65 -4.89 -21.58
C GLU A 133 -32.22 -4.85 -22.99
N GLU A 134 -31.36 -4.88 -24.01
CA GLU A 134 -31.71 -5.49 -25.28
C GLU A 134 -30.94 -6.80 -25.45
N LYS A 135 -31.72 -7.86 -25.66
CA LYS A 135 -31.27 -9.23 -25.90
C LYS A 135 -30.53 -9.29 -27.23
N GLU A 136 -29.24 -9.62 -27.23
CA GLU A 136 -28.68 -10.36 -28.36
C GLU A 136 -27.49 -11.25 -27.97
N LYS A 137 -27.37 -12.34 -28.74
CA LYS A 137 -26.74 -13.60 -28.41
C LYS A 137 -25.20 -13.55 -28.45
N GLY A 138 -24.59 -14.31 -27.54
CA GLY A 138 -23.45 -15.17 -27.90
C GLY A 138 -22.11 -14.51 -28.23
N LEU A 139 -21.49 -13.82 -27.26
CA LEU A 139 -20.05 -13.87 -27.05
C LEU A 139 -19.75 -13.40 -25.62
N LYS A 140 -19.29 -14.29 -24.73
CA LYS A 140 -18.82 -13.91 -23.40
C LYS A 140 -17.57 -13.02 -23.58
N LYS A 141 -17.74 -11.70 -23.65
CA LYS A 141 -16.62 -10.74 -23.59
C LYS A 141 -15.86 -11.03 -22.29
N LEU A 142 -14.67 -11.62 -22.39
CA LEU A 142 -13.73 -11.67 -21.26
C LEU A 142 -13.48 -10.23 -20.85
N LYS A 143 -13.99 -9.83 -19.67
CA LYS A 143 -13.70 -8.52 -19.09
C LYS A 143 -12.21 -8.52 -18.74
N VAL A 144 -11.39 -7.87 -19.56
CA VAL A 144 -10.00 -7.56 -19.20
C VAL A 144 -10.06 -6.73 -17.92
N LYS A 145 -9.50 -7.29 -16.85
CA LYS A 145 -9.29 -6.63 -15.57
C LYS A 145 -8.14 -5.64 -15.79
N GLU A 146 -8.40 -4.35 -15.63
CA GLU A 146 -7.35 -3.34 -15.70
C GLU A 146 -6.47 -3.49 -14.47
N GLN A 147 -5.21 -3.84 -14.71
CA GLN A 147 -4.20 -3.97 -13.67
C GLN A 147 -3.51 -2.62 -13.52
N GLN A 148 -3.35 -2.19 -12.29
CA GLN A 148 -2.72 -0.93 -11.95
C GLN A 148 -1.58 -1.17 -10.98
N ARG A 149 -0.43 -0.55 -11.27
CA ARG A 149 0.75 -0.59 -10.41
C ARG A 149 0.70 0.52 -9.38
N HIS A 150 1.07 0.17 -8.16
CA HIS A 150 1.14 1.07 -7.03
C HIS A 150 2.48 0.91 -6.29
N VAL A 151 2.99 2.02 -5.77
CA VAL A 151 4.16 2.02 -4.88
C VAL A 151 3.70 1.73 -3.45
N VAL A 152 4.42 0.86 -2.77
CA VAL A 152 4.21 0.48 -1.38
C VAL A 152 5.39 0.96 -0.53
N ARG A 153 5.10 1.64 0.58
CA ARG A 153 6.10 2.01 1.59
C ARG A 153 5.69 1.51 2.96
N LEU A 154 6.68 1.09 3.74
CA LEU A 154 6.51 0.69 5.13
C LEU A 154 7.16 1.73 6.03
N PHE A 155 6.50 2.11 7.11
CA PHE A 155 7.02 3.05 8.10
C PHE A 155 6.92 2.48 9.51
N SER A 156 7.87 2.82 10.37
CA SER A 156 7.79 2.61 11.81
C SER A 156 7.93 3.94 12.55
N TRP A 157 7.79 3.94 13.87
CA TRP A 157 8.14 5.07 14.73
C TRP A 157 9.33 4.69 15.61
N VAL A 158 10.11 5.69 16.00
CA VAL A 158 11.25 5.58 16.94
C VAL A 158 10.82 6.12 18.29
#